data_AF-A0A1V6AFB7-F1
#
_entry.id   AF-A0A1V6AFB7-F1
#
_cell.length_a   1.000
_cell.length_b   1.000
_cell.length_c   1.000
_cell.angle_alpha   90.00
_cell.angle_beta   90.00
_cell.angle_gamma   90.00
#
_symmetry.space_group_name_H-M   'P 1'
#
loop_
_entity.id
_entity.type
_entity.pdbx_description
1 polymer ?
#
loop_
_entity_poly.entity_id
_entity_poly.type
_entity_poly.pdbx_seq_one_letter_code
_entity_poly.pdbx_strand_id
1 'polypeptide(L)'
;MFDFSIPLELSTTVIDIRGRERVSSVVVARVDDRLKPLAGTEREIACDTLLLSVGLIPENELSRRAGVALSPETGGAVVDETFMTTVPGIFSCGNVLQIHDVADGASLEGFEAGKNAARFARGDAGEREATAGIAAGAGIKYVLPQIVRRGTAGAGLYFRIAEPRRNVWIEGRGRSSGTTLFRRKYPRLLPSELQRIVVKAAIVEDLEVSAHD
;
A
#
# COMPACT_ATOMS: atom_id res chain seq x y z
N MET A 1 -7.76 -11.71 -29.96
CA MET A 1 -6.67 -11.51 -28.98
C MET A 1 -5.48 -12.29 -29.52
N PHE A 2 -4.38 -11.61 -29.88
CA PHE A 2 -3.17 -12.27 -30.38
C PHE A 2 -2.36 -12.76 -29.18
N ASP A 3 -2.17 -14.06 -29.08
CA ASP A 3 -1.25 -14.68 -28.13
C ASP A 3 0.12 -14.69 -28.81
N PHE A 4 1.02 -13.78 -28.41
CA PHE A 4 2.32 -13.56 -29.06
C PHE A 4 3.26 -14.79 -28.99
N SER A 5 2.77 -15.96 -28.56
CA SER A 5 3.50 -17.21 -28.44
C SER A 5 4.74 -17.06 -27.56
N ILE A 6 4.61 -16.22 -26.53
CA ILE A 6 5.65 -15.98 -25.53
C ILE A 6 5.59 -17.13 -24.52
N PRO A 7 6.66 -17.92 -24.34
CA PRO A 7 6.67 -19.02 -23.37
C PRO A 7 6.42 -18.51 -21.94
N LEU A 8 5.45 -19.13 -21.24
CA LEU A 8 5.12 -18.81 -19.86
C LEU A 8 5.63 -19.91 -18.91
N GLU A 9 6.65 -19.57 -18.13
CA GLU A 9 7.27 -20.47 -17.15
C GLU A 9 6.73 -20.16 -15.75
N LEU A 10 5.75 -20.97 -15.30
CA LEU A 10 5.20 -20.84 -13.95
C LEU A 10 6.10 -21.48 -12.89
N SER A 11 5.96 -21.05 -11.63
CA SER A 11 6.73 -21.56 -10.48
C SER A 11 8.24 -21.63 -10.76
N THR A 12 8.77 -20.61 -11.44
CA THR A 12 10.18 -20.49 -11.83
C THR A 12 10.69 -19.09 -11.47
N THR A 13 11.93 -18.99 -10.99
CA THR A 13 12.58 -17.72 -10.70
C THR A 13 14.01 -17.69 -11.25
N VAL A 14 14.53 -16.49 -11.54
CA VAL A 14 15.94 -16.28 -11.86
C VAL A 14 16.75 -16.33 -10.56
N ILE A 15 17.77 -17.18 -10.53
CA ILE A 15 18.67 -17.36 -9.38
C ILE A 15 20.10 -16.88 -9.65
N ASP A 16 20.48 -16.68 -10.92
CA ASP A 16 21.78 -16.14 -11.31
C ASP A 16 21.71 -15.46 -12.68
N ILE A 17 22.56 -14.47 -12.90
CA ILE A 17 22.69 -13.74 -14.17
C ILE A 17 24.13 -13.91 -14.64
N ARG A 18 24.32 -14.50 -15.82
CA ARG A 18 25.63 -14.75 -16.41
C ARG A 18 25.97 -13.69 -17.43
N GLY A 19 27.23 -13.26 -17.40
CA GLY A 19 27.75 -12.22 -18.27
C GLY A 19 28.87 -11.44 -17.59
N ARG A 20 29.61 -10.65 -18.38
CA ARG A 20 30.62 -9.72 -17.86
C ARG A 20 30.22 -8.29 -18.16
N GLU A 21 30.33 -7.90 -19.43
CA GLU A 21 29.92 -6.56 -19.90
C GLU A 21 28.46 -6.52 -20.36
N ARG A 22 27.90 -7.67 -20.73
CA ARG A 22 26.51 -7.89 -21.11
C ARG A 22 26.05 -9.26 -20.61
N VAL A 23 24.74 -9.38 -20.38
CA VAL A 23 24.07 -10.66 -20.12
C VAL A 23 24.31 -11.61 -21.31
N SER A 24 24.70 -12.84 -21.01
CA SER A 24 24.80 -13.94 -21.99
C SER A 24 23.78 -15.04 -21.72
N SER A 25 23.32 -15.15 -20.47
CA SER A 25 22.31 -16.10 -20.04
C SER A 25 21.80 -15.79 -18.64
N VAL A 26 20.68 -16.42 -18.27
CA VAL A 26 20.16 -16.46 -16.90
C VAL A 26 20.07 -17.90 -16.42
N VAL A 27 20.37 -18.13 -15.15
CA VAL A 27 20.08 -19.41 -14.49
C VAL A 27 18.76 -19.27 -13.77
N VAL A 28 17.85 -20.18 -14.06
CA VAL A 28 16.51 -20.22 -13.47
C VAL A 28 16.31 -21.54 -12.73
N ALA A 29 15.54 -21.51 -11.65
CA ALA A 29 15.17 -22.69 -10.86
C ALA A 29 13.67 -22.72 -10.60
N ARG A 30 13.11 -23.91 -10.40
CA ARG A 30 11.73 -24.04 -9.91
C ARG A 30 11.65 -23.57 -8.47
N VAL A 31 10.48 -23.06 -8.06
CA VAL A 31 10.22 -22.66 -6.68
C VAL A 31 9.15 -23.53 -6.02
N ASP A 32 9.23 -23.67 -4.70
CA ASP A 32 8.21 -24.31 -3.88
C ASP A 32 6.99 -23.39 -3.61
N ASP A 33 6.03 -23.88 -2.83
CA ASP A 33 4.84 -23.12 -2.43
C ASP A 33 5.15 -21.89 -1.56
N ARG A 34 6.38 -21.78 -1.05
CA ARG A 34 6.89 -20.64 -0.28
C ARG A 34 7.79 -19.74 -1.13
N LEU A 35 7.78 -19.92 -2.45
CA LEU A 35 8.57 -19.18 -3.44
C LEU A 35 10.10 -19.33 -3.24
N LYS A 36 10.56 -20.42 -2.62
CA LYS A 36 11.99 -20.71 -2.45
C LYS A 36 12.51 -21.57 -3.60
N PRO A 37 13.69 -21.27 -4.17
CA PRO A 37 14.32 -22.10 -5.19
C PRO A 37 14.54 -23.55 -4.72
N LEU A 38 14.21 -24.51 -5.60
CA LEU A 38 14.43 -25.92 -5.40
C LEU A 38 15.78 -26.33 -6.00
N ALA A 39 16.72 -26.71 -5.13
CA ALA A 39 18.04 -27.17 -5.53
C ALA A 39 17.95 -28.38 -6.48
N GLY A 40 18.78 -28.41 -7.52
CA GLY A 40 18.79 -29.45 -8.55
C GLY A 40 17.80 -29.23 -9.69
N THR A 41 17.05 -28.11 -9.69
CA THR A 41 16.13 -27.74 -10.78
C THR A 41 16.66 -26.61 -11.66
N GLU A 42 17.93 -26.26 -11.48
CA GLU A 42 18.60 -25.18 -12.19
C GLU A 42 18.75 -25.52 -13.67
N ARG A 43 18.40 -24.57 -14.53
CA ARG A 43 18.71 -24.63 -15.96
C ARG A 43 19.12 -23.26 -16.45
N GLU A 44 19.97 -23.26 -17.46
CA GLU A 44 20.46 -22.04 -18.09
C GLU A 44 19.64 -21.71 -19.34
N ILE A 45 19.23 -20.45 -19.47
CA ILE A 45 18.55 -19.92 -20.64
C ILE A 45 19.47 -18.87 -21.26
N ALA A 46 19.92 -19.13 -22.49
CA ALA A 46 20.70 -18.16 -23.26
C ALA A 46 19.82 -16.95 -23.61
N CYS A 47 20.29 -15.75 -23.27
CA CYS A 47 19.62 -14.49 -23.59
C CYS A 47 20.63 -13.32 -23.56
N ASP A 48 20.33 -12.26 -24.29
CA ASP A 48 21.17 -11.04 -24.31
C ASP A 48 20.60 -9.92 -23.41
N THR A 49 19.37 -10.10 -22.91
CA THR A 49 18.59 -9.09 -22.20
C THR A 49 17.72 -9.75 -21.13
N LEU A 50 17.72 -9.18 -19.92
CA LEU A 50 16.80 -9.52 -18.84
C LEU A 50 16.00 -8.28 -18.46
N LEU A 51 14.68 -8.33 -18.66
CA LEU A 51 13.76 -7.29 -18.23
C LEU A 51 13.11 -7.69 -16.90
N LEU A 52 13.45 -6.98 -15.83
CA LEU A 52 12.87 -7.22 -14.50
C LEU A 52 11.59 -6.39 -14.32
N SER A 53 10.45 -7.02 -14.54
CA SER A 53 9.14 -6.45 -14.19
C SER A 53 8.75 -6.84 -12.76
N VAL A 54 9.53 -6.38 -11.79
CA VAL A 54 9.30 -6.66 -10.36
C VAL A 54 8.36 -5.63 -9.72
N GLY A 55 7.90 -5.93 -8.50
CA GLY A 55 7.04 -5.01 -7.75
C GLY A 55 7.67 -3.64 -7.50
N LEU A 56 6.83 -2.65 -7.22
CA LEU A 56 7.24 -1.28 -6.93
C LEU A 56 7.51 -1.11 -5.43
N ILE A 57 8.47 -0.26 -5.10
CA ILE A 57 8.65 0.29 -3.75
C ILE A 57 8.59 1.83 -3.84
N PRO A 58 8.01 2.53 -2.86
CA PRO A 58 8.06 3.98 -2.84
C PRO A 58 9.50 4.50 -2.75
N GLU A 59 9.87 5.43 -3.64
CA GLU A 59 11.10 6.21 -3.50
C GLU A 59 10.79 7.41 -2.60
N ASN A 60 11.43 7.48 -1.42
CA ASN A 60 11.15 8.50 -0.41
C ASN A 60 12.41 9.20 0.12
N GLU A 61 13.47 9.29 -0.67
CA GLU A 61 14.70 9.99 -0.29
C GLU A 61 14.44 11.46 0.05
N LEU A 62 13.70 12.17 -0.81
CA LEU A 62 13.34 13.57 -0.57
C LEU A 62 12.48 13.74 0.69
N SER A 63 11.51 12.84 0.90
CA SER A 63 10.69 12.81 2.11
C SER A 63 11.55 12.67 3.37
N ARG A 64 12.52 11.75 3.36
CA ARG A 64 13.47 11.57 4.50
C ARG A 64 14.30 12.84 4.72
N ARG A 65 14.86 13.43 3.66
CA ARG A 65 15.65 14.65 3.74
C ARG A 65 14.84 15.84 4.28
N ALA A 66 13.54 15.88 4.02
CA ALA A 66 12.62 16.88 4.53
C ALA A 66 12.14 16.63 5.98
N GLY A 67 12.55 15.52 6.62
CA GLY A 67 12.12 15.17 7.99
C GLY A 67 10.73 14.54 8.07
N VAL A 68 10.18 14.05 6.95
CA VAL A 68 8.89 13.34 6.93
C VAL A 68 9.05 11.96 7.57
N ALA A 69 8.18 11.63 8.52
CA ALA A 69 8.09 10.28 9.06
C ALA A 69 7.53 9.32 8.02
N LEU A 70 8.14 8.14 7.89
CA LEU A 70 7.70 7.09 6.98
C LEU A 70 7.05 5.93 7.74
N SER A 71 5.99 5.37 7.16
CA SER A 71 5.39 4.13 7.66
C SER A 71 6.28 2.96 7.27
N PRO A 72 6.68 2.09 8.23
CA PRO A 72 7.46 0.90 7.92
C PRO A 72 6.67 -0.13 7.10
N GLU A 73 5.34 -0.10 7.15
CA GLU A 73 4.45 -1.03 6.44
C GLU A 73 4.32 -0.69 4.94
N THR A 74 4.26 0.60 4.60
CA THR A 74 4.10 1.05 3.21
C THR A 74 5.40 1.53 2.58
N GLY A 75 6.36 1.99 3.38
CA GLY A 75 7.54 2.74 2.93
C GLY A 75 7.23 4.18 2.49
N GLY A 76 5.96 4.59 2.54
CA GLY A 76 5.47 5.93 2.23
C GLY A 76 5.36 6.83 3.45
N ALA A 77 4.96 8.09 3.23
CA ALA A 77 4.78 9.05 4.33
C ALA A 77 3.66 8.63 5.30
N VAL A 78 3.87 8.92 6.59
CA VAL A 78 2.78 8.97 7.58
C VAL A 78 1.97 10.23 7.29
N VAL A 79 0.67 10.08 7.04
CA VAL A 79 -0.22 11.18 6.65
C VAL A 79 -1.48 11.21 7.51
N ASP A 80 -2.09 12.40 7.55
CA ASP A 80 -3.44 12.59 8.08
C ASP A 80 -4.54 12.43 7.00
N GLU A 81 -5.81 12.61 7.37
CA GLU A 81 -6.95 12.51 6.44
C GLU A 81 -6.94 13.54 5.30
N THR A 82 -6.04 14.51 5.35
CA THR A 82 -5.85 15.53 4.32
C THR A 82 -4.66 15.23 3.40
N PHE A 83 -3.98 14.10 3.60
CA PHE A 83 -2.72 13.71 2.96
C PHE A 83 -1.51 14.56 3.35
N MET A 84 -1.63 15.39 4.39
CA MET A 84 -0.51 16.15 4.91
C MET A 84 0.38 15.21 5.73
N THR A 85 1.68 15.28 5.48
CA THR A 85 2.68 14.48 6.19
C THR A 85 2.93 15.00 7.61
N THR A 86 3.82 14.38 8.37
CA THR A 86 4.23 14.91 9.69
C THR A 86 4.88 16.29 9.63
N VAL A 87 5.36 16.73 8.46
CA VAL A 87 5.91 18.07 8.24
C VAL A 87 4.82 18.98 7.68
N PRO A 88 4.41 20.04 8.40
CA PRO A 88 3.37 20.97 7.91
C PRO A 88 3.72 21.57 6.55
N GLY A 89 2.71 21.63 5.66
CA GLY A 89 2.87 22.12 4.30
C GLY A 89 3.44 21.12 3.30
N ILE A 90 3.91 19.95 3.75
CA ILE A 90 4.30 18.84 2.87
C ILE A 90 3.16 17.82 2.81
N PHE A 91 2.72 17.51 1.61
CA PHE A 91 1.66 16.54 1.31
C PHE A 91 2.22 15.41 0.46
N SER A 92 1.65 14.20 0.60
CA SER A 92 2.09 13.02 -0.14
C SER A 92 0.89 12.31 -0.75
N CYS A 93 0.99 11.86 -1.99
CA CYS A 93 -0.07 11.17 -2.72
C CYS A 93 0.49 10.34 -3.88
N GLY A 94 -0.31 9.46 -4.45
CA GLY A 94 0.08 8.53 -5.50
C GLY A 94 1.03 7.45 -4.98
N ASN A 95 1.78 6.84 -5.91
CA ASN A 95 2.63 5.68 -5.62
C ASN A 95 3.78 5.95 -4.64
N VAL A 96 4.14 7.21 -4.39
CA VAL A 96 5.10 7.57 -3.34
C VAL A 96 4.52 7.47 -1.93
N LEU A 97 3.19 7.63 -1.79
CA LEU A 97 2.47 7.42 -0.53
C LEU A 97 2.09 5.95 -0.35
N GLN A 98 1.39 5.39 -1.34
CA GLN A 98 0.93 4.01 -1.36
C GLN A 98 0.74 3.56 -2.81
N ILE A 99 1.00 2.28 -3.09
CA ILE A 99 0.89 1.77 -4.45
C ILE A 99 -0.58 1.68 -4.85
N HIS A 100 -0.97 2.41 -5.89
CA HIS A 100 -2.27 2.31 -6.55
C HIS A 100 -2.21 1.30 -7.69
N ASP A 101 -3.31 0.56 -7.89
CA ASP A 101 -3.38 -0.48 -8.91
C ASP A 101 -3.59 0.11 -10.32
N VAL A 102 -4.24 1.27 -10.39
CA VAL A 102 -4.57 1.98 -11.64
C VAL A 102 -4.29 3.48 -11.50
N ALA A 103 -3.96 4.13 -12.62
CA ALA A 103 -3.61 5.55 -12.66
C ALA A 103 -4.75 6.47 -12.15
N ASP A 104 -6.00 6.05 -12.32
CA ASP A 104 -7.17 6.79 -11.84
C ASP A 104 -7.15 6.99 -10.32
N GLY A 105 -6.78 5.94 -9.56
CA GLY A 105 -6.71 6.00 -8.11
C GLY A 105 -5.66 6.99 -7.62
N ALA A 106 -4.46 6.93 -8.20
CA ALA A 106 -3.38 7.87 -7.91
C ALA A 106 -3.76 9.31 -8.27
N SER A 107 -4.48 9.50 -9.38
CA SER A 107 -4.92 10.82 -9.82
C SER A 107 -5.96 11.42 -8.88
N LEU A 108 -6.98 10.64 -8.48
CA LEU A 108 -8.00 11.08 -7.53
C LEU A 108 -7.39 11.45 -6.17
N GLU A 109 -6.45 10.64 -5.67
CA GLU A 109 -5.71 10.94 -4.44
C GLU A 109 -4.90 12.23 -4.59
N GLY A 110 -4.25 12.44 -5.74
CA GLY A 110 -3.53 13.68 -6.04
C GLY A 110 -4.43 14.91 -6.08
N PHE A 111 -5.64 14.81 -6.64
CA PHE A 111 -6.62 15.90 -6.60
C PHE A 111 -7.05 16.24 -5.17
N GLU A 112 -7.32 15.23 -4.33
CA GLU A 112 -7.68 15.43 -2.93
C GLU A 112 -6.52 16.09 -2.16
N ALA A 113 -5.29 15.58 -2.31
CA ALA A 113 -4.10 16.15 -1.68
C ALA A 113 -3.82 17.59 -2.14
N GLY A 114 -3.90 17.87 -3.44
CA GLY A 114 -3.70 19.21 -4.01
C GLY A 114 -4.74 20.22 -3.50
N LYS A 115 -6.01 19.81 -3.38
CA LYS A 115 -7.06 20.63 -2.78
C LYS A 115 -6.74 20.98 -1.32
N ASN A 116 -6.23 20.03 -0.55
CA ASN A 116 -5.86 20.26 0.84
C ASN A 116 -4.60 21.12 0.98
N ALA A 117 -3.62 20.95 0.09
CA ALA A 117 -2.45 21.82 0.02
C ALA A 117 -2.84 23.28 -0.28
N ALA A 118 -3.77 23.50 -1.22
CA ALA A 118 -4.29 24.82 -1.53
C ALA A 118 -5.01 25.45 -0.33
N ARG A 119 -5.84 24.67 0.39
CA ARG A 119 -6.49 25.12 1.63
C ARG A 119 -5.48 25.52 2.69
N PHE A 120 -4.44 24.71 2.89
CA PHE A 120 -3.38 25.00 3.85
C PHE A 120 -2.64 26.29 3.50
N ALA A 121 -2.28 26.48 2.23
CA ALA A 121 -1.60 27.69 1.76
C ALA A 121 -2.42 28.97 1.97
N ARG A 122 -3.76 28.88 2.01
CA ARG A 122 -4.66 30.00 2.31
C ARG A 122 -4.90 30.23 3.81
N GLY A 123 -4.39 29.36 4.67
CA GLY A 123 -4.69 29.40 6.11
C GLY A 123 -6.04 28.77 6.49
N ASP A 124 -6.71 28.07 5.57
CA ASP A 124 -8.01 27.41 5.81
C ASP A 124 -7.86 26.00 6.43
N ALA A 125 -6.62 25.62 6.79
CA ALA A 125 -6.34 24.35 7.43
C ALA A 125 -6.58 24.48 8.94
N GLY A 126 -7.50 23.68 9.47
CA GLY A 126 -7.67 23.57 10.91
C GLY A 126 -6.41 23.04 11.58
N GLU A 127 -6.21 23.41 12.83
CA GLU A 127 -5.10 22.91 13.65
C GLU A 127 -5.18 21.38 13.78
N ARG A 128 -4.02 20.74 14.02
CA ARG A 128 -3.92 19.29 14.29
C ARG A 128 -4.15 18.98 15.77
N GLU A 129 -4.98 19.77 16.45
CA GLU A 129 -5.26 19.52 17.85
C GLU A 129 -6.10 18.24 17.99
N ALA A 130 -5.71 17.39 18.94
CA ALA A 130 -6.36 16.12 19.27
C ALA A 130 -6.52 15.15 18.07
N THR A 131 -5.50 14.33 17.81
CA THR A 131 -5.55 13.28 16.78
C THR A 131 -5.90 11.89 17.34
N ALA A 132 -6.33 11.00 16.46
CA ALA A 132 -6.48 9.57 16.70
C ALA A 132 -5.58 8.79 15.72
N GLY A 133 -4.95 7.74 16.21
CA GLY A 133 -4.17 6.81 15.39
C GLY A 133 -5.07 5.76 14.75
N ILE A 134 -4.81 5.44 13.48
CA ILE A 134 -5.47 4.36 12.76
C ILE A 134 -4.42 3.27 12.49
N ALA A 135 -4.63 2.09 13.07
CA ALA A 135 -3.70 0.97 13.00
C ALA A 135 -4.27 -0.20 12.20
N ALA A 136 -3.40 -0.91 11.49
CA ALA A 136 -3.72 -2.20 10.92
C ALA A 136 -3.68 -3.27 12.02
N GLY A 137 -4.76 -4.03 12.13
CA GLY A 137 -4.89 -5.20 13.00
C GLY A 137 -4.82 -6.51 12.21
N ALA A 138 -5.42 -7.56 12.75
CA ALA A 138 -5.32 -8.92 12.19
C ALA A 138 -5.77 -8.96 10.72
N GLY A 139 -4.96 -9.56 9.84
CA GLY A 139 -5.27 -9.76 8.43
C GLY A 139 -5.20 -8.51 7.53
N ILE A 140 -4.90 -7.33 8.09
CA ILE A 140 -4.65 -6.10 7.35
C ILE A 140 -3.14 -5.87 7.23
N LYS A 141 -2.65 -5.61 6.01
CA LYS A 141 -1.24 -5.30 5.75
C LYS A 141 -0.89 -3.88 6.19
N TYR A 142 -1.73 -2.92 5.84
CA TYR A 142 -1.61 -1.53 6.24
C TYR A 142 -2.96 -0.80 6.08
N VAL A 143 -3.08 0.36 6.71
CA VAL A 143 -4.19 1.30 6.56
C VAL A 143 -3.67 2.73 6.44
N LEU A 144 -4.31 3.54 5.59
CA LEU A 144 -4.12 4.98 5.49
C LEU A 144 -5.46 5.72 5.61
N PRO A 145 -5.46 6.98 6.06
CA PRO A 145 -4.35 7.64 6.76
C PRO A 145 -4.05 6.96 8.10
N GLN A 146 -2.83 7.11 8.60
CA GLN A 146 -2.42 6.57 9.91
C GLN A 146 -2.85 7.49 11.06
N ILE A 147 -3.13 8.76 10.75
CA ILE A 147 -3.55 9.78 11.71
C ILE A 147 -4.86 10.37 11.21
N VAL A 148 -5.79 10.62 12.09
CA VAL A 148 -7.01 11.37 11.77
C VAL A 148 -7.27 12.40 12.86
N ARG A 149 -7.69 13.63 12.51
CA ARG A 149 -8.19 14.59 13.51
C ARG A 149 -9.42 14.02 14.22
N ARG A 150 -9.46 14.07 15.55
CA ARG A 150 -10.63 13.61 16.31
C ARG A 150 -11.85 14.45 15.94
N GLY A 151 -13.01 13.81 15.88
CA GLY A 151 -14.26 14.40 15.41
C GLY A 151 -14.45 14.34 13.89
N THR A 152 -13.42 13.95 13.12
CA THR A 152 -13.57 13.77 11.66
C THR A 152 -14.59 12.67 11.37
N ALA A 153 -15.68 13.06 10.71
CA ALA A 153 -16.67 12.16 10.13
C ALA A 153 -16.47 12.07 8.61
N GLY A 154 -16.80 10.93 8.03
CA GLY A 154 -16.65 10.70 6.59
C GLY A 154 -15.22 10.46 6.13
N ALA A 155 -14.30 10.10 7.03
CA ALA A 155 -12.91 9.83 6.68
C ALA A 155 -12.82 8.63 5.70
N GLY A 156 -12.10 8.81 4.60
CA GLY A 156 -11.77 7.74 3.68
C GLY A 156 -10.56 6.96 4.17
N LEU A 157 -10.73 5.69 4.51
CA LEU A 157 -9.65 4.79 4.86
C LEU A 157 -9.30 3.90 3.66
N TYR A 158 -8.03 3.89 3.29
CA TYR A 158 -7.45 2.96 2.33
C TYR A 158 -6.81 1.80 3.08
N PHE A 159 -6.94 0.57 2.58
CA PHE A 159 -6.29 -0.58 3.19
C PHE A 159 -5.93 -1.65 2.16
N ARG A 160 -4.93 -2.45 2.49
CA ARG A 160 -4.63 -3.72 1.81
C ARG A 160 -4.67 -4.86 2.81
N ILE A 161 -5.15 -6.01 2.39
CA ILE A 161 -5.09 -7.23 3.21
C ILE A 161 -3.70 -7.86 3.12
N ALA A 162 -3.33 -8.65 4.13
CA ALA A 162 -2.04 -9.36 4.15
C ALA A 162 -2.04 -10.58 3.20
N GLU A 163 -3.15 -11.30 3.11
CA GLU A 163 -3.26 -12.59 2.41
C GLU A 163 -4.63 -12.71 1.73
N PRO A 164 -4.78 -13.50 0.64
CA PRO A 164 -6.07 -13.75 0.03
C PRO A 164 -7.10 -14.27 1.04
N ARG A 165 -8.29 -13.66 1.06
CA ARG A 165 -9.39 -14.03 1.95
C ARG A 165 -10.71 -14.11 1.16
N ARG A 166 -11.62 -14.97 1.61
CA ARG A 166 -12.98 -15.12 1.04
C ARG A 166 -14.01 -14.98 2.15
N ASN A 167 -15.19 -14.44 1.83
CA ASN A 167 -16.30 -14.22 2.76
C ASN A 167 -15.92 -13.44 4.03
N VAL A 168 -14.95 -12.54 3.93
CA VAL A 168 -14.31 -11.85 5.05
C VAL A 168 -15.05 -10.57 5.43
N TRP A 169 -15.09 -10.28 6.72
CA TRP A 169 -15.53 -9.01 7.30
C TRP A 169 -14.34 -8.11 7.58
N ILE A 170 -14.42 -6.86 7.14
CA ILE A 170 -13.50 -5.80 7.56
C ILE A 170 -14.21 -4.93 8.59
N GLU A 171 -13.55 -4.69 9.71
CA GLU A 171 -14.11 -3.99 10.86
C GLU A 171 -13.13 -2.96 11.40
N GLY A 172 -13.61 -1.76 11.71
CA GLY A 172 -12.86 -0.75 12.46
C GLY A 172 -13.42 -0.65 13.87
N ARG A 173 -12.60 -0.96 14.89
CA ARG A 173 -12.97 -0.86 16.30
C ARG A 173 -12.14 0.17 17.04
N GLY A 174 -12.80 0.95 17.91
CA GLY A 174 -12.13 1.83 18.86
C GLY A 174 -11.25 1.02 19.82
N ARG A 175 -9.99 1.41 19.99
CA ARG A 175 -9.02 0.66 20.81
C ARG A 175 -9.31 0.74 22.30
N SER A 176 -9.89 1.83 22.77
CA SER A 176 -10.19 2.03 24.19
C SER A 176 -11.58 1.50 24.54
N SER A 177 -12.59 1.79 23.70
CA SER A 177 -13.98 1.40 23.98
C SER A 177 -14.37 0.01 23.46
N GLY A 178 -13.64 -0.52 22.46
CA GLY A 178 -14.06 -1.72 21.71
C GLY A 178 -15.23 -1.48 20.75
N THR A 179 -15.72 -0.24 20.64
CA THR A 179 -16.89 0.10 19.81
C THR A 179 -16.58 -0.08 18.33
N THR A 180 -17.46 -0.77 17.61
CA THR A 180 -17.38 -0.91 16.16
C THR A 180 -17.87 0.37 15.47
N LEU A 181 -16.98 1.10 14.80
CA LEU A 181 -17.32 2.31 14.04
C LEU A 181 -17.83 1.97 12.64
N PHE A 182 -17.32 0.89 12.04
CA PHE A 182 -17.81 0.36 10.79
C PHE A 182 -17.54 -1.13 10.68
N ARG A 183 -18.37 -1.82 9.89
CA ARG A 183 -18.16 -3.21 9.51
C ARG A 183 -18.71 -3.44 8.11
N ARG A 184 -17.95 -4.13 7.25
CA ARG A 184 -18.37 -4.44 5.87
C ARG A 184 -17.91 -5.84 5.45
N LYS A 185 -18.81 -6.59 4.82
CA LYS A 185 -18.50 -7.91 4.25
C LYS A 185 -17.99 -7.79 2.82
N TYR A 186 -16.98 -8.60 2.50
CA TYR A 186 -16.43 -8.73 1.17
C TYR A 186 -16.47 -10.22 0.74
N PRO A 187 -16.93 -10.54 -0.48
CA PRO A 187 -16.94 -11.91 -0.96
C PRO A 187 -15.52 -12.46 -1.20
N ARG A 188 -14.61 -11.58 -1.62
CA ARG A 188 -13.19 -11.86 -1.84
C ARG A 188 -12.40 -10.57 -1.66
N LEU A 189 -11.21 -10.68 -1.10
CA LEU A 189 -10.19 -9.64 -1.14
C LEU A 189 -8.85 -10.27 -1.55
N LEU A 190 -8.01 -9.52 -2.26
CA LEU A 190 -6.64 -9.89 -2.60
C LEU A 190 -5.62 -8.87 -2.07
N PRO A 191 -4.39 -9.28 -1.70
CA PRO A 191 -3.33 -8.36 -1.31
C PRO A 191 -2.96 -7.36 -2.42
N SER A 192 -3.13 -7.78 -3.67
CA SER A 192 -2.86 -6.97 -4.86
C SER A 192 -3.91 -5.89 -5.12
N GLU A 193 -5.00 -5.83 -4.37
CA GLU A 193 -6.07 -4.84 -4.56
C GLU A 193 -6.08 -3.81 -3.43
N LEU A 194 -5.98 -2.53 -3.78
CA LEU A 194 -6.17 -1.42 -2.84
C LEU A 194 -7.68 -1.22 -2.60
N GLN A 195 -8.09 -1.29 -1.34
CA GLN A 195 -9.48 -1.09 -0.95
C GLN A 195 -9.66 0.27 -0.30
N ARG A 196 -10.85 0.85 -0.47
CA ARG A 196 -11.26 2.08 0.22
C ARG A 196 -12.60 1.90 0.92
N ILE A 197 -12.71 2.40 2.14
CA ILE A 197 -13.96 2.46 2.90
C ILE A 197 -14.13 3.86 3.50
N VAL A 198 -15.36 4.37 3.52
CA VAL A 198 -15.68 5.65 4.15
C VAL A 198 -16.27 5.38 5.53
N VAL A 199 -15.62 5.91 6.56
CA VAL A 199 -16.09 5.85 7.94
C VAL A 199 -17.07 7.00 8.16
N LYS A 200 -18.36 6.70 8.12
CA LYS A 200 -19.41 7.72 8.25
C LYS A 200 -19.45 8.35 9.64
N ALA A 201 -19.16 7.56 10.68
CA ALA A 201 -19.12 8.03 12.06
C ALA A 201 -17.91 8.94 12.31
N ALA A 202 -18.04 9.83 13.30
CA ALA A 202 -16.91 10.62 13.77
C ALA A 202 -15.89 9.73 14.48
N ILE A 203 -14.61 9.84 14.11
CA ILE A 203 -13.52 9.13 14.78
C ILE A 203 -13.12 9.94 16.01
N VAL A 204 -13.35 9.42 17.21
CA VAL A 204 -13.12 10.12 18.49
C VAL A 204 -12.00 9.52 19.34
N GLU A 205 -11.52 8.35 18.97
CA GLU A 205 -10.46 7.58 19.62
C GLU A 205 -9.65 6.81 18.58
N ASP A 206 -8.53 6.22 19.00
CA ASP A 206 -7.69 5.38 18.14
C ASP A 206 -8.49 4.19 17.60
N LEU A 207 -8.29 3.89 16.33
CA LEU A 207 -9.00 2.83 15.62
C LEU A 207 -8.05 1.72 15.23
N GLU A 208 -8.49 0.48 15.39
CA GLU A 208 -7.85 -0.69 14.79
C GLU A 208 -8.75 -1.26 13.69
N VAL A 209 -8.20 -1.39 12.48
CA VAL A 209 -8.88 -2.00 11.33
C VAL A 209 -8.41 -3.45 11.20
N SER A 210 -9.33 -4.40 11.33
CA SER A 210 -9.03 -5.83 11.29
C SER A 210 -9.93 -6.58 10.30
N ALA A 211 -9.45 -7.72 9.84
CA ALA A 211 -10.17 -8.69 9.04
C ALA A 211 -10.57 -9.90 9.91
N HIS A 212 -11.82 -10.34 9.76
CA HIS A 212 -12.42 -11.46 10.48
C HIS A 212 -13.20 -12.34 9.51
N ASP A 213 -13.25 -13.65 9.76
CA ASP A 213 -14.06 -14.58 8.95
C ASP A 213 -15.57 -14.42 9.18
#